data_AF-A0A2N0QUG7-F1
#
_entry.id   AF-A0A2N0QUG7-F1
#
_cell.length_a   1.000
_cell.length_b   1.000
_cell.length_c   1.000
_cell.angle_alpha   90.00
_cell.angle_beta   90.00
_cell.angle_gamma   90.00
#
_symmetry.space_group_name_H-M   'P 1'
#
loop_
_entity.id
_entity.type
_entity.pdbx_description
1 polymer ?
#
loop_
_entity_poly.entity_id
_entity_poly.type
_entity_poly.pdbx_seq_one_letter_code
_entity_poly.pdbx_strand_id
1 'polypeptide(L)'
;MDDEHGFDKVWGIVTDAEKWYFMECTQDAEGKPSFKLSKPLFVVYEDAGMKDMAEKILGHIIWLLEESQKADTAVSSGGEREIKRSKSLSKIAEK
;
A
#
# COMPACT_ATOMS: atom_id res chain seq x y z
N MET A 1 -4.82 15.39 -18.83
CA MET A 1 -4.64 13.94 -18.63
C MET A 1 -4.69 13.78 -17.14
N ASP A 2 -5.88 13.52 -16.59
CA ASP A 2 -5.98 13.19 -15.17
C ASP A 2 -5.47 11.77 -15.04
N ASP A 3 -4.22 11.69 -14.62
CA ASP A 3 -3.58 10.49 -14.14
C ASP A 3 -4.26 10.11 -12.80
N GLU A 4 -5.52 9.67 -12.86
CA GLU A 4 -6.23 9.11 -11.70
C GLU A 4 -5.55 7.78 -11.37
N HIS A 5 -4.47 7.87 -10.60
CA HIS A 5 -3.76 6.74 -10.03
C HIS A 5 -4.67 6.14 -8.95
N GLY A 6 -5.67 5.39 -9.41
CA GLY A 6 -6.44 4.49 -8.54
C GLY A 6 -5.47 3.52 -7.84
N PHE A 7 -5.76 3.19 -6.60
CA PHE A 7 -4.96 2.23 -5.84
C PHE A 7 -5.65 0.87 -5.90
N ASP A 8 -4.88 -0.18 -6.14
CA ASP A 8 -5.42 -1.53 -6.16
C ASP A 8 -5.80 -1.97 -4.74
N LYS A 9 -4.86 -1.82 -3.80
CA LYS A 9 -5.03 -2.25 -2.42
C LYS A 9 -4.16 -1.45 -1.46
N VAL A 10 -4.75 -1.03 -0.35
CA VAL A 10 -4.06 -0.34 0.75
C VAL A 10 -4.40 -1.03 2.08
N TRP A 11 -3.43 -1.05 2.98
CA TRP A 11 -3.57 -1.62 4.30
C TRP A 11 -3.62 -0.53 5.38
N GLY A 12 -4.37 -0.76 6.45
CA GLY A 12 -4.49 0.17 7.56
C GLY A 12 -4.65 -0.52 8.91
N ILE A 13 -4.52 0.25 9.97
CA ILE A 13 -4.70 -0.21 11.35
C ILE A 13 -5.69 0.73 12.02
N VAL A 14 -6.72 0.15 12.65
CA VAL A 14 -7.68 0.87 13.48
C VAL A 14 -7.54 0.35 14.89
N THR A 15 -7.15 1.19 15.82
CA THR A 15 -6.91 0.78 17.21
C THR A 15 -7.43 1.79 18.21
N ASP A 16 -7.86 1.29 19.37
CA ASP A 16 -7.98 2.08 20.60
C ASP A 16 -6.82 1.71 21.57
N ALA A 17 -7.00 1.90 22.87
CA ALA A 17 -5.99 1.56 23.87
C ALA A 17 -5.73 0.04 23.99
N GLU A 18 -6.73 -0.80 23.66
CA GLU A 18 -6.71 -2.24 23.90
C GLU A 18 -7.01 -3.07 22.64
N LYS A 19 -7.85 -2.59 21.73
CA LYS A 19 -8.37 -3.34 20.58
C LYS A 19 -7.71 -2.91 19.30
N TRP A 20 -7.20 -3.88 18.54
CA TRP A 20 -6.51 -3.69 17.28
C TRP A 20 -7.26 -4.40 16.15
N TYR A 21 -7.61 -3.65 15.11
CA TYR A 21 -8.16 -4.16 13.86
C TYR A 21 -7.19 -3.87 12.71
N PHE A 22 -7.04 -4.83 11.82
CA PHE A 22 -6.31 -4.66 10.57
C PHE A 22 -7.31 -4.46 9.45
N MET A 23 -7.12 -3.39 8.68
CA MET A 23 -8.01 -2.95 7.64
C MET A 23 -7.39 -3.20 6.27
N GLU A 24 -8.20 -3.77 5.39
CA GLU A 24 -7.95 -3.84 3.95
C GLU A 24 -8.87 -2.84 3.25
N CYS A 25 -8.30 -1.97 2.42
CA CYS A 25 -9.02 -1.06 1.55
C CYS A 25 -8.71 -1.38 0.09
N THR A 26 -9.76 -1.55 -0.72
CA THR A 26 -9.66 -1.79 -2.17
C THR A 26 -10.57 -0.83 -2.89
N GLN A 27 -10.24 -0.46 -4.12
CA GLN A 27 -11.10 0.35 -4.95
C GLN A 27 -12.00 -0.56 -5.82
N ASP A 28 -13.31 -0.28 -5.87
CA ASP A 28 -14.22 -1.00 -6.77
C ASP A 28 -14.16 -0.45 -8.21
N ALA A 29 -14.95 -1.05 -9.10
CA ALA A 29 -14.98 -0.68 -10.52
C ALA A 29 -15.48 0.76 -10.77
N GLU A 30 -16.20 1.36 -9.81
CA GLU A 30 -16.66 2.75 -9.86
C GLU A 30 -15.68 3.73 -9.21
N GLY A 31 -14.51 3.26 -8.76
CA GLY A 31 -13.52 4.10 -8.10
C GLY A 31 -13.80 4.33 -6.61
N LYS A 32 -14.78 3.65 -6.02
CA LYS A 32 -15.17 3.87 -4.62
C LYS A 32 -14.40 2.93 -3.68
N PRO A 33 -13.94 3.41 -2.50
CA PRO A 33 -13.25 2.56 -1.55
C PRO A 33 -14.21 1.60 -0.86
N SER A 34 -13.79 0.34 -0.78
CA SER A 34 -14.42 -0.74 -0.04
C SER A 34 -13.48 -1.20 1.07
N PHE A 35 -14.03 -1.49 2.25
CA PHE A 35 -13.26 -1.77 3.45
C PHE A 35 -13.61 -3.13 4.03
N LYS A 36 -12.59 -3.86 4.48
CA LYS A 36 -12.73 -5.08 5.30
C LYS A 36 -11.90 -4.94 6.56
N LEU A 37 -12.45 -5.37 7.68
CA LEU A 37 -11.76 -5.40 8.97
C LEU A 37 -11.51 -6.85 9.40
N SER A 38 -10.35 -7.08 9.99
CA SER A 38 -10.04 -8.35 10.67
C SER A 38 -10.90 -8.54 11.91
N LYS A 39 -10.86 -9.75 12.48
CA LYS A 39 -11.26 -9.92 13.89
C LYS A 39 -10.31 -9.09 14.78
N PRO A 40 -10.81 -8.51 15.88
CA PRO A 40 -9.98 -7.73 16.79
C PRO A 40 -8.98 -8.62 17.54
N LEU A 41 -7.77 -8.08 17.74
CA LEU A 41 -6.83 -8.55 18.76
C LEU A 41 -6.89 -7.61 19.96
N PHE A 42 -6.71 -8.17 21.16
CA PHE A 42 -6.86 -7.43 22.41
C PHE A 42 -5.53 -7.45 23.18
N VAL A 43 -5.09 -6.28 23.64
CA VAL A 43 -3.99 -6.11 24.58
C VAL A 43 -4.55 -5.49 25.83
N VAL A 44 -4.57 -6.25 26.91
CA VAL A 44 -4.98 -5.76 28.23
C VAL A 44 -3.72 -5.53 29.05
N TYR A 45 -3.59 -4.34 29.62
CA TYR A 45 -2.44 -4.00 30.45
C TYR A 45 -2.42 -4.84 31.73
N GLU A 46 -1.21 -5.23 32.17
CA GLU A 46 -0.99 -6.12 33.34
C GLU A 46 -1.60 -7.53 33.24
N ASP A 47 -2.18 -7.89 32.08
CA ASP A 47 -2.62 -9.26 31.85
C ASP A 47 -1.44 -10.21 31.62
N ALA A 48 -1.55 -11.44 32.12
CA ALA A 48 -0.50 -12.45 31.97
C ALA A 48 -0.20 -12.78 30.50
N GLY A 49 -1.20 -12.67 29.61
CA GLY A 49 -1.09 -12.85 28.17
C GLY A 49 -0.74 -11.58 27.38
N MET A 50 -0.50 -10.45 28.04
CA MET A 50 -0.20 -9.17 27.38
C MET A 50 0.97 -9.28 26.40
N LYS A 51 2.06 -9.93 26.83
CA LYS A 51 3.26 -10.10 26.00
C LYS A 51 2.95 -10.87 24.72
N ASP A 52 2.28 -12.02 24.84
CA ASP A 52 1.96 -12.87 23.70
C ASP A 52 1.02 -12.17 22.71
N MET A 53 0.07 -11.37 23.20
CA MET A 53 -0.84 -10.60 22.35
C MET A 53 -0.12 -9.44 21.67
N ALA A 54 0.78 -8.74 22.38
CA ALA A 54 1.61 -7.69 21.81
C ALA A 54 2.54 -8.24 20.71
N GLU A 55 3.17 -9.39 20.93
CA GLU A 55 4.00 -10.07 19.92
C GLU A 55 3.19 -10.44 18.67
N LYS A 56 1.97 -10.94 18.83
CA LYS A 56 1.07 -11.23 17.69
C LYS A 56 0.72 -9.98 16.89
N ILE A 57 0.40 -8.88 17.56
CA ILE A 57 0.08 -7.61 16.89
C ILE A 57 1.30 -7.07 16.14
N LEU A 58 2.47 -7.05 16.77
CA LEU A 58 3.72 -6.63 16.12
C LEU A 58 4.06 -7.52 14.92
N GLY A 59 3.86 -8.84 15.02
CA GLY A 59 4.03 -9.77 13.91
C GLY A 59 3.11 -9.45 12.73
N HIS A 60 1.84 -9.14 12.98
CA HIS A 60 0.92 -8.70 11.93
C HIS A 60 1.33 -7.35 11.31
N ILE A 61 1.83 -6.39 12.11
CA ILE A 61 2.31 -5.10 11.59
C ILE A 61 3.51 -5.31 10.66
N ILE A 62 4.48 -6.14 11.05
CA ILE A 62 5.63 -6.48 10.21
C ILE A 62 5.14 -7.10 8.88
N TRP A 63 4.23 -8.07 8.94
CA TRP A 63 3.65 -8.68 7.75
C TRP A 63 2.94 -7.65 6.83
N LEU A 64 2.16 -6.73 7.40
CA LEU A 64 1.50 -5.68 6.62
C LEU A 64 2.50 -4.73 5.92
N LEU A 65 3.58 -4.37 6.62
CA LEU A 65 4.64 -3.52 6.05
C LEU A 65 5.38 -4.22 4.91
N GLU A 66 5.56 -5.53 4.99
CA GLU A 66 6.10 -6.33 3.90
C GLU A 66 5.14 -6.37 2.71
N GLU A 67 3.84 -6.58 2.94
CA GLU A 67 2.88 -6.62 1.84
C GLU A 67 2.65 -5.27 1.16
N SER A 68 2.69 -4.16 1.90
CA SER A 68 2.59 -2.83 1.28
C SER A 68 3.76 -2.57 0.32
N GLN A 69 4.97 -3.00 0.67
CA GLN A 69 6.16 -2.82 -0.18
C GLN A 69 6.11 -3.67 -1.47
N LYS A 70 5.50 -4.87 -1.41
CA LYS A 70 5.30 -5.70 -2.61
C LYS A 70 4.35 -5.06 -3.61
N ALA A 71 3.29 -4.38 -3.13
CA ALA A 71 2.36 -3.67 -4.00
C ALA A 71 3.05 -2.52 -4.78
N ASP A 72 3.91 -1.76 -4.11
CA ASP A 72 4.65 -0.63 -4.72
C ASP A 72 5.69 -1.09 -5.76
N THR A 73 6.36 -2.22 -5.48
CA THR A 73 7.37 -2.78 -6.41
C THR A 73 6.74 -3.41 -7.66
N ALA A 74 5.54 -4.00 -7.55
CA ALA A 74 4.79 -4.49 -8.70
C ALA A 74 4.44 -3.36 -9.68
N VAL A 75 4.02 -2.19 -9.17
CA VAL A 75 3.75 -0.98 -9.97
C VAL A 75 5.02 -0.45 -10.64
N SER A 76 6.18 -0.57 -10.00
CA SER A 76 7.47 -0.09 -10.54
C SER A 76 8.14 -1.04 -11.55
N SER A 77 7.74 -2.32 -11.59
CA SER A 77 8.33 -3.33 -12.49
C SER A 77 7.76 -3.32 -13.92
N GLY A 78 6.82 -2.43 -14.21
CA GLY A 78 6.26 -2.19 -15.54
C GLY A 78 7.18 -1.41 -16.47
N GLY A 79 8.32 -2.00 -16.84
CA GLY A 79 9.08 -1.70 -18.06
C GLY A 79 9.80 -0.34 -18.10
N GLU A 80 11.12 -0.39 -18.09
CA GLU A 80 12.00 0.64 -18.63
C GLU A 80 11.52 1.04 -20.04
N ARG A 81 10.82 2.16 -20.15
CA ARG A 81 10.55 2.77 -21.45
C ARG A 81 11.85 3.43 -21.90
N GLU A 82 12.68 2.68 -22.63
CA GLU A 82 13.71 3.26 -23.50
C GLU A 82 13.02 4.23 -24.46
N ILE A 83 12.99 5.51 -24.11
CA ILE A 83 12.62 6.57 -25.04
C ILE A 83 13.79 6.69 -26.02
N LYS A 84 13.77 5.89 -27.09
CA LYS A 84 14.62 6.10 -28.27
C LYS A 84 14.22 7.44 -28.89
N ARG A 85 14.86 8.50 -28.41
CA ARG A 85 14.74 9.87 -28.90
C ARG A 85 15.24 9.91 -30.33
N SER A 86 14.32 9.96 -31.29
CA SER A 86 14.62 10.19 -32.70
C SER A 86 15.37 11.51 -32.86
N LYS A 87 16.61 11.45 -33.36
CA LYS A 87 17.41 12.64 -33.74
C LYS A 87 16.70 13.40 -34.86
N SER A 88 16.09 14.53 -34.54
CA SER A 88 15.67 15.51 -35.53
C SER A 88 16.88 16.36 -35.95
N LEU A 89 17.36 16.13 -37.18
CA LEU A 89 18.34 16.99 -37.86
C LEU A 89 17.62 18.28 -38.32
N SER A 90 17.81 19.39 -37.60
CA SER A 90 17.47 20.71 -38.11
C SER A 90 18.58 21.20 -39.04
N LYS A 91 18.32 21.21 -40.35
CA LYS A 91 19.12 21.99 -41.31
C LYS A 91 18.82 23.47 -41.09
N ILE A 92 19.83 24.23 -40.68
CA ILE A 92 19.84 25.69 -40.75
C ILE A 92 20.14 26.07 -42.21
N ALA A 93 19.27 26.87 -42.82
CA ALA A 93 19.55 27.56 -44.07
C ALA A 93 19.40 29.07 -43.78
N GLU A 94 20.54 29.77 -43.76
CA GLU A 94 20.62 31.23 -43.79
C GLU A 94 20.13 31.76 -45.14
N LYS A 95 19.39 32.88 -45.11
CA LYS A 95 19.48 33.91 -46.13
C LYS A 95 19.18 35.28 -45.53
#